data_AF-A0A952FU37-F1
#
_entry.id   AF-A0A952FU37-F1
#
_cell.length_a   1.000
_cell.length_b   1.000
_cell.length_c   1.000
_cell.angle_alpha   90.00
_cell.angle_beta   90.00
_cell.angle_gamma   90.00
#
_symmetry.space_group_name_H-M   'P 1'
#
loop_
_entity.id
_entity.type
_entity.pdbx_description
1 polymer ?
#
loop_
_entity_poly.entity_id
_entity_poly.type
_entity_poly.pdbx_seq_one_letter_code
_entity_poly.pdbx_strand_id
1 'polypeptide(L)' 'MQIPDHLLTYDETRWMPDVEEGIWLPVLRAREKWRQAQDAWAGEHSLDRAEFEQQMRQQKEQQT' A
#
# COMPACT_ATOMS: atom_id res chain seq x y z
N MET A 1 -5.94 15.95 -2.75
CA MET A 1 -5.55 14.96 -1.73
C MET A 1 -4.43 14.13 -2.33
N GLN A 2 -3.40 13.78 -1.56
CA GLN A 2 -2.21 13.10 -2.11
C GLN A 2 -2.05 11.76 -1.40
N ILE A 3 -1.96 10.67 -2.18
CA ILE A 3 -1.67 9.35 -1.63
C ILE A 3 -0.20 9.35 -1.17
N PRO A 4 0.10 8.93 0.06
CA PRO A 4 1.47 8.77 0.53
C PRO A 4 2.30 7.83 -0.35
N ASP A 5 3.56 8.17 -0.64
CA ASP A 5 4.42 7.38 -1.54
C ASP A 5 4.58 5.91 -1.12
N HIS A 6 4.58 5.65 0.19
CA HIS A 6 4.67 4.29 0.72
C HIS A 6 3.44 3.41 0.40
N LEU A 7 2.30 4.03 0.07
CA LEU A 7 1.11 3.34 -0.40
C LEU A 7 1.10 3.21 -1.94
N LEU A 8 1.88 4.02 -2.66
CA LEU A 8 2.02 3.95 -4.12
C LEU A 8 2.99 2.86 -4.58
N THR A 9 4.10 2.70 -3.85
CA THR A 9 5.18 1.78 -4.20
C THR A 9 5.39 0.79 -3.07
N TYR A 10 5.31 -0.49 -3.42
CA TYR A 10 5.58 -1.57 -2.48
C TYR A 10 7.07 -1.60 -2.13
N ASP A 11 7.35 -1.58 -0.83
CA ASP A 11 8.68 -1.78 -0.25
C ASP A 11 8.57 -2.77 0.89
N GLU A 12 9.05 -3.99 0.65
CA GLU A 12 9.01 -5.08 1.63
C GLU A 12 9.66 -4.70 2.96
N THR A 13 10.82 -4.04 2.92
CA THR A 13 11.60 -3.69 4.11
C THR A 13 10.88 -2.69 5.00
N ARG A 14 9.95 -1.90 4.43
CA ARG A 14 9.08 -1.01 5.19
C ARG A 14 7.90 -1.75 5.81
N TRP A 15 7.30 -2.70 5.10
CA TRP A 15 6.10 -3.40 5.54
C TRP A 15 6.38 -4.58 6.47
N MET A 16 7.59 -5.13 6.41
CA MET A 16 8.07 -6.21 7.24
C MET A 16 9.58 -6.03 7.49
N PRO A 17 9.98 -5.03 8.29
CA PRO A 17 11.39 -4.75 8.57
C PRO A 17 12.07 -5.91 9.30
N ASP A 18 11.32 -6.55 10.19
CA ASP A 18 11.69 -7.79 10.84
C ASP A 18 10.74 -8.89 10.37
N VAL A 19 11.30 -10.02 9.94
CA VAL A 19 10.51 -11.18 9.54
C VAL A 19 9.88 -11.78 10.80
N GLU A 20 8.55 -11.74 10.87
CA GLU A 20 7.76 -12.37 11.94
C GLU A 20 8.05 -13.89 11.99
N GLU A 21 8.32 -14.41 13.20
CA GLU A 21 8.59 -15.83 13.39
C GLU A 21 7.40 -16.71 12.98
N GLY A 22 7.70 -17.85 12.35
CA GLY A 22 6.68 -18.82 11.90
C GLY A 22 5.97 -18.44 10.59
N ILE A 23 6.29 -17.30 9.97
CA ILE A 23 5.77 -16.96 8.64
C ILE A 23 6.54 -17.71 7.56
N TRP A 24 5.83 -18.56 6.82
CA TRP A 24 6.40 -19.33 5.71
C TRP A 24 6.73 -18.47 4.48
N LEU A 25 5.97 -17.39 4.25
CA LEU A 25 6.11 -16.53 3.07
C LEU A 25 6.10 -15.04 3.47
N PRO A 26 7.24 -14.50 3.94
CA PRO A 26 7.34 -13.11 4.41
C PRO A 26 6.92 -12.08 3.37
N VAL A 27 7.27 -12.29 2.10
CA VAL A 27 6.88 -11.40 0.98
C VAL A 27 5.37 -11.27 0.85
N LEU A 28 4.62 -12.37 0.99
CA LEU A 28 3.16 -12.35 0.90
C LEU A 28 2.55 -11.62 2.10
N ARG A 29 3.13 -11.81 3.29
CA ARG A 29 2.71 -11.12 4.51
C ARG A 29 2.96 -9.62 4.43
N ALA A 30 4.13 -9.20 3.97
CA ALA A 30 4.45 -7.79 3.73
C ALA A 30 3.49 -7.17 2.69
N ARG A 31 3.16 -7.91 1.63
CA ARG A 31 2.21 -7.46 0.60
C ARG A 31 0.77 -7.37 1.11
N GLU A 32 0.36 -8.25 2.01
CA GLU A 32 -0.92 -8.16 2.70
C GLU A 32 -0.98 -6.89 3.58
N LYS A 33 0.05 -6.64 4.39
CA LYS A 33 0.16 -5.43 5.22
C LYS A 33 0.07 -4.16 4.38
N TRP A 34 0.76 -4.14 3.23
CA TRP A 34 0.67 -3.02 2.29
C TRP A 34 -0.76 -2.80 1.78
N ARG A 35 -1.48 -3.85 1.39
CA ARG A 35 -2.88 -3.74 0.95
C ARG A 35 -3.79 -3.25 2.06
N GLN A 36 -3.66 -3.79 3.27
CA GLN A 36 -4.45 -3.35 4.42
C GLN A 36 -4.24 -1.86 4.71
N ALA A 37 -3.01 -1.36 4.57
CA ALA A 37 -2.73 0.07 4.74
C ALA A 37 -3.34 0.94 3.62
N GLN A 38 -3.34 0.46 2.37
CA GLN A 38 -4.05 1.15 1.27
C GLN A 38 -5.55 1.25 1.57
N ASP A 39 -6.16 0.14 1.99
CA ASP A 39 -7.60 0.08 2.24
C ASP A 39 -7.99 0.91 3.48
N ALA A 40 -7.16 0.91 4.53
CA ALA A 40 -7.36 1.76 5.70
C ALA A 40 -7.31 3.25 5.32
N TRP A 41 -6.28 3.67 4.58
CA TRP A 41 -6.16 5.05 4.12
C TRP A 41 -7.33 5.45 3.21
N ALA A 42 -7.72 4.60 2.25
CA ALA A 42 -8.87 4.86 1.39
C ALA A 42 -10.15 5.03 2.24
N GLY A 43 -10.35 4.18 3.24
CA GLY A 43 -11.46 4.27 4.18
C GLY A 43 -11.48 5.57 5.00
N GLU A 44 -10.34 5.99 5.54
CA GLU A 44 -10.20 7.27 6.26
C GLU A 44 -10.55 8.49 5.39
N HIS A 45 -10.36 8.35 4.09
CA HIS A 45 -10.65 9.39 3.11
C HIS A 45 -11.95 9.19 2.33
N SER A 46 -12.80 8.24 2.76
CA SER A 46 -14.09 7.93 2.11
C SER A 46 -13.97 7.63 0.62
N LEU A 47 -12.86 7.03 0.20
CA LEU A 47 -12.65 6.55 -1.16
C LEU A 47 -13.00 5.07 -1.25
N ASP A 48 -13.71 4.69 -2.31
CA ASP A 48 -13.81 3.29 -2.69
C ASP A 48 -12.52 2.80 -3.38
N ARG A 49 -12.41 1.48 -3.56
CA ARG A 49 -11.20 0.85 -4.12
C ARG A 49 -10.88 1.34 -5.53
N ALA A 50 -11.89 1.56 -6.38
CA ALA A 50 -11.70 2.03 -7.74
C ALA A 50 -11.24 3.49 -7.76
N GLU A 51 -11.81 4.33 -6.89
CA GLU A 51 -11.38 5.73 -6.73
C GLU A 51 -9.93 5.83 -6.23
N PHE A 52 -9.55 5.01 -5.25
CA PHE A 52 -8.17 4.92 -4.77
C PHE A 52 -7.22 4.52 -5.91
N GLU A 53 -7.55 3.49 -6.69
CA GLU A 53 -6.72 3.02 -7.79
C GLU A 53 -6.60 4.04 -8.93
N GLN A 54 -7.68 4.78 -9.21
CA GLN A 54 -7.66 5.88 -10.17
C GLN A 54 -6.73 7.01 -9.72
N GLN A 55 -6.83 7.45 -8.47
CA GLN A 55 -5.92 8.46 -7.91
C GLN A 55 -4.46 7.98 -7.88
N MET A 56 -4.24 6.72 -7.51
CA MET A 56 -2.92 6.09 -7.51
C MET A 56 -2.29 6.12 -8.90
N ARG A 57 -3.07 5.80 -9.95
CA ARG A 57 -2.59 5.87 -11.33
C ARG A 57 -2.25 7.29 -11.74
N GLN A 58 -3.14 8.25 -11.49
CA GLN A 58 -2.91 9.66 -11.84
C GLN A 58 -1.66 10.22 -11.16
N GLN A 59 -1.43 9.88 -9.89
CA GLN A 59 -0.26 10.37 -9.16
C GLN A 59 1.04 9.75 -9.68
N LYS A 60 1.03 8.47 -10.08
CA LYS A 60 2.19 7.83 -10.72
C LYS A 60 2.52 8.42 -12.08
N GLU A 61 1.51 8.76 -12.87
CA GLU A 61 1.68 9.42 -14.17
C GLU A 61 2.27 10.83 -14.01
N GLN A 62 1.96 11.54 -12.92
CA GLN A 62 2.53 12.87 -12.63
C GLN A 62 3.96 12.82 -12.05
N GLN A 63 4.41 11.65 -11.57
CA GLN A 63 5.76 11.44 -11.04
C GLN A 63 6.76 10.93 -12.10
N THR A 64 6.31 10.66 -13.33
CA THR A 64 7.13 10.22 -14.47
C THR A 64 7.48 11.39 -15.39
#